data_AF-A0A914M9C1-F1
#
_entry.id   AF-A0A914M9C1-F1
#
_cell.length_a   1.000
_cell.length_b   1.000
_cell.length_c   1.000
_cell.angle_alpha   90.00
_cell.angle_beta   90.00
_cell.angle_gamma   90.00
#
_symmetry.space_group_name_H-M   'P 1'
#
loop_
_entity.id
_entity.type
_entity.pdbx_description
1 polymer ?
#
loop_
_entity_poly.entity_id
_entity_poly.type
_entity_poly.pdbx_seq_one_letter_code
_entity_poly.pdbx_strand_id
1 'polypeptide(L)'
;MEFKILFLFILLFIFKLLEAHFCGNNKIPYGVEVYHNGQPALLCSKPNCFEKNYAECDERAIHKSCNSNTSWVGGFDKSYGNSQPLYVQCCEFENLPIFSKELYSNV
;
A
#
# COMPACT_ATOMS: atom_id res chain seq x y z
N MET A 1 46.88 -32.74 16.40
CA MET A 1 46.30 -31.45 16.82
C MET A 1 46.27 -30.48 15.65
N GLU A 2 47.41 -30.31 14.96
CA GLU A 2 47.58 -29.58 13.68
C GLU A 2 46.47 -29.81 12.64
N PHE A 3 46.12 -31.06 12.33
CA PHE A 3 45.13 -31.40 11.28
C PHE A 3 43.70 -30.94 11.59
N LYS A 4 43.31 -30.90 12.88
CA LYS A 4 42.00 -30.40 13.31
C LYS A 4 41.90 -28.88 13.19
N ILE A 5 43.00 -28.19 13.47
CA ILE A 5 43.09 -26.73 13.34
C ILE A 5 42.99 -26.34 11.87
N LEU A 6 43.71 -27.04 10.99
CA LEU A 6 43.62 -26.84 9.54
C LEU A 6 42.19 -27.08 9.01
N PHE A 7 41.55 -28.16 9.45
CA PHE A 7 40.15 -28.45 9.08
C PHE A 7 39.19 -27.36 9.56
N LEU A 8 39.37 -26.82 10.77
CA LEU A 8 38.56 -25.72 11.30
C LEU A 8 38.69 -24.44 10.45
N PHE A 9 39.91 -24.10 10.04
CA PHE A 9 40.15 -22.95 9.17
C PHE A 9 39.53 -23.12 7.78
N ILE A 10 39.60 -24.33 7.21
CA ILE A 10 38.94 -24.65 5.94
C ILE A 10 37.43 -24.50 6.08
N LEU A 11 36.85 -24.99 7.18
CA LEU A 11 35.41 -24.87 7.45
C LEU A 11 34.98 -23.40 7.57
N LEU A 12 35.73 -22.59 8.32
CA LEU A 12 35.48 -21.16 8.47
C LEU A 12 35.60 -20.41 7.14
N PHE A 13 36.53 -20.82 6.27
CA PHE A 13 36.69 -20.26 4.93
C PHE A 13 35.51 -20.60 4.02
N ILE A 14 35.02 -21.84 4.05
CA ILE A 14 33.83 -22.27 3.31
C ILE A 14 32.58 -21.51 3.77
N PHE A 15 32.43 -21.28 5.08
CA PHE A 15 31.31 -20.50 5.62
C PHE A 15 31.26 -19.05 5.08
N LYS A 16 32.42 -18.45 4.78
CA LYS A 16 32.48 -17.12 4.13
C LYS A 16 32.07 -17.14 2.67
N LEU A 17 32.13 -18.29 1.99
CA LEU A 17 31.73 -18.40 0.58
C LEU A 17 30.22 -18.57 0.39
N LEU A 18 29.47 -18.76 1.49
CA LEU A 18 28.02 -18.93 1.49
C LEU A 18 27.29 -17.63 1.92
N GLU A 19 27.76 -16.48 1.46
CA GLU A 19 27.04 -15.23 1.70
C GLU A 19 25.76 -15.18 0.86
N ALA A 20 24.63 -15.32 1.55
CA ALA A 20 23.32 -15.01 0.98
C ALA A 20 23.02 -13.52 1.18
N HIS A 21 22.47 -12.86 0.16
CA HIS A 21 21.96 -11.51 0.32
C HIS A 21 20.54 -11.56 0.88
N PHE A 22 20.27 -10.80 1.95
CA PHE A 22 18.95 -10.70 2.58
C PHE A 22 18.65 -9.26 2.98
N CYS A 23 17.37 -8.88 3.07
CA CYS A 23 16.95 -7.50 3.26
C CYS A 23 17.06 -6.96 4.70
N GLY A 24 17.62 -7.72 5.64
CA GLY A 24 17.58 -7.41 7.07
C GLY A 24 16.19 -7.58 7.68
N ASN A 25 15.96 -6.97 8.85
CA ASN A 25 14.76 -7.23 9.66
C ASN A 25 13.53 -6.36 9.28
N ASN A 26 13.73 -5.22 8.59
CA ASN A 26 12.70 -4.19 8.41
C ASN A 26 12.46 -3.80 6.94
N LYS A 27 12.79 -4.68 6.01
CA LYS A 27 12.62 -4.46 4.57
C LYS A 27 12.18 -5.77 3.91
N ILE A 28 11.48 -5.65 2.80
CA ILE A 28 11.06 -6.79 1.97
C ILE A 28 11.79 -6.72 0.62
N PRO A 29 12.09 -7.87 -0.02
CA PRO A 29 12.59 -7.89 -1.38
C PRO A 29 11.46 -7.50 -2.35
N TYR A 30 11.75 -6.60 -3.29
CA TYR A 30 10.84 -6.23 -4.39
C TYR A 30 11.41 -6.53 -5.78
N GLY A 31 12.66 -6.95 -5.87
CA GLY A 31 13.31 -7.27 -7.13
C GLY A 31 14.69 -7.90 -6.93
N VAL A 32 15.30 -8.28 -8.05
CA VAL A 32 16.65 -8.86 -8.11
C VAL A 32 17.40 -8.20 -9.26
N GLU A 33 18.64 -7.82 -9.01
CA GLU A 33 19.59 -7.33 -10.01
C GLU A 33 20.81 -8.25 -10.07
N VAL A 34 21.37 -8.46 -11.25
CA VAL A 34 22.60 -9.27 -11.42
C VAL A 34 23.71 -8.36 -11.91
N TYR A 35 24.75 -8.19 -11.09
CA TYR A 35 25.92 -7.39 -11.45
C TYR A 35 26.74 -8.03 -12.58
N HIS A 36 27.61 -7.24 -13.23
CA HIS A 36 28.49 -7.72 -14.30
C HIS A 36 29.43 -8.87 -13.89
N ASN A 37 29.74 -9.00 -12.60
CA ASN A 37 30.51 -10.10 -12.04
C ASN A 37 29.66 -11.36 -11.74
N GLY A 38 28.37 -11.37 -12.10
CA GLY A 38 27.44 -12.47 -11.86
C GLY A 38 26.86 -12.51 -10.45
N GLN A 39 27.17 -11.55 -9.58
CA GLN A 39 26.64 -11.51 -8.22
C GLN A 39 25.16 -11.08 -8.21
N PRO A 40 24.22 -11.90 -7.70
CA PRO A 40 22.83 -11.51 -7.55
C PRO A 40 22.65 -10.62 -6.32
N ALA A 41 21.91 -9.52 -6.49
CA ALA A 41 21.57 -8.57 -5.44
C ALA A 41 20.05 -8.42 -5.30
N LEU A 42 19.54 -8.55 -4.07
CA LEU A 42 18.15 -8.22 -3.77
C LEU A 42 17.96 -6.71 -3.74
N LEU A 43 16.92 -6.25 -4.40
CA LEU A 43 16.41 -4.90 -4.25
C LEU A 43 15.44 -4.90 -3.07
N CYS A 44 15.79 -4.18 -2.00
CA CYS A 44 15.07 -4.20 -0.74
C CYS A 44 14.41 -2.84 -0.45
N SER A 45 13.11 -2.84 -0.18
CA SER A 45 12.37 -1.64 0.19
C SER A 45 11.79 -1.77 1.59
N LYS A 46 11.73 -0.65 2.31
CA LYS A 46 10.91 -0.56 3.51
C LYS A 46 9.48 -0.31 3.02
N PRO A 47 8.52 -1.23 3.24
CA PRO A 47 7.14 -0.94 2.88
C PRO A 47 6.70 0.28 3.69
N ASN A 48 6.35 1.36 3.00
CA ASN A 48 5.52 2.39 3.62
C ASN A 48 4.13 1.76 3.71
N CYS A 49 3.75 1.32 4.92
CA CYS A 49 2.36 1.05 5.20
C CYS A 49 1.62 2.38 5.02
N PHE A 50 1.07 2.64 3.84
CA PHE A 50 0.07 3.69 3.69
C PHE A 50 -1.07 3.28 4.61
N GLU A 51 -1.33 4.10 5.64
CA GLU A 51 -2.59 4.01 6.35
C GLU A 51 -3.68 4.25 5.30
N LYS A 52 -4.34 3.15 4.92
CA LYS A 52 -5.44 3.24 3.97
C LYS A 52 -6.60 3.86 4.72
N ASN A 53 -6.79 5.14 4.48
CA ASN A 53 -7.98 5.85 4.87
C ASN A 53 -9.10 5.46 3.91
N TYR A 54 -10.08 4.74 4.44
CA TYR A 54 -11.27 4.36 3.68
C TYR A 54 -12.41 5.30 4.02
N ALA A 55 -13.23 5.58 3.02
CA ALA A 55 -14.51 6.24 3.21
C ALA A 55 -15.56 5.21 3.63
N GLU A 56 -16.47 5.60 4.50
CA GLU A 56 -17.68 4.84 4.76
C GLU A 56 -18.79 5.31 3.82
N CYS A 57 -19.36 4.41 3.03
CA CYS A 57 -20.40 4.77 2.07
C CYS A 57 -21.68 4.01 2.37
N ASP A 58 -22.82 4.63 2.06
CA ASP A 58 -24.10 3.91 2.06
C ASP A 58 -24.04 2.69 1.14
N GLU A 59 -24.75 1.61 1.43
CA GLU A 59 -24.79 0.47 0.52
C GLU A 59 -25.47 0.79 -0.82
N ARG A 60 -26.36 1.79 -0.85
CA ARG A 60 -27.14 2.19 -2.05
C ARG A 60 -27.36 3.69 -2.10
N ALA A 61 -27.66 4.19 -3.30
CA ALA A 61 -28.06 5.58 -3.49
C ALA A 61 -29.50 5.81 -3.05
N ILE A 62 -29.68 6.27 -1.81
CA ILE A 62 -30.99 6.50 -1.18
C ILE A 62 -31.19 7.96 -0.73
N HIS A 63 -30.18 8.81 -0.87
CA HIS A 63 -30.20 10.21 -0.46
C HIS A 63 -30.53 11.13 -1.63
N LYS A 64 -31.06 12.33 -1.36
CA LYS A 64 -31.28 13.37 -2.40
C LYS A 64 -30.09 14.33 -2.54
N SER A 65 -29.28 14.47 -1.49
CA SER A 65 -28.06 15.26 -1.47
C SER A 65 -27.16 14.80 -0.31
N CYS A 66 -25.86 15.09 -0.40
CA CYS A 66 -24.88 14.88 0.67
C CYS A 66 -24.46 16.26 1.18
N ASN A 67 -24.87 16.62 2.40
CA ASN A 67 -24.75 17.99 2.91
C ASN A 67 -23.66 18.14 3.97
N SER A 68 -22.99 17.06 4.37
CA SER A 68 -21.91 17.13 5.35
C SER A 68 -20.63 17.64 4.68
N ASN A 69 -19.85 18.42 5.41
CA ASN A 69 -18.52 18.89 4.99
C ASN A 69 -17.48 17.76 4.91
N THR A 70 -17.79 16.59 5.48
CA THR A 70 -17.01 15.36 5.39
C THR A 70 -17.58 14.37 4.37
N SER A 71 -18.63 14.75 3.63
CA SER A 71 -19.32 13.87 2.69
C SER A 71 -19.19 14.29 1.23
N TRP A 72 -19.30 13.32 0.32
CA TRP A 72 -19.42 13.54 -1.13
C TRP A 72 -20.30 12.48 -1.78
N VAL A 73 -20.69 12.72 -3.04
CA VAL A 73 -21.44 11.77 -3.86
C VAL A 73 -20.50 10.68 -4.38
N GLY A 74 -20.64 9.46 -3.86
CA GLY A 74 -19.89 8.28 -4.32
C GLY A 74 -20.52 7.56 -5.52
N GLY A 75 -21.81 7.77 -5.74
CA GLY A 75 -22.59 7.13 -6.80
C GLY A 75 -24.01 7.68 -6.89
N PHE A 76 -24.77 7.23 -7.88
CA PHE A 76 -26.18 7.60 -8.07
C PHE A 76 -26.99 6.44 -8.63
N ASP A 77 -28.30 6.44 -8.36
CA ASP A 77 -29.23 5.45 -8.87
C ASP A 77 -30.53 6.11 -9.35
N LYS A 78 -31.00 5.66 -10.52
CA LYS A 78 -32.25 6.10 -11.18
C LYS A 78 -33.36 5.05 -11.07
N SER A 79 -33.05 3.83 -10.63
CA SER A 79 -34.05 2.78 -10.42
C SER A 79 -34.87 3.03 -9.15
N TYR A 80 -34.28 3.71 -8.17
CA TYR A 80 -34.95 4.07 -6.93
C TYR A 80 -35.96 5.21 -7.15
N GLY A 81 -37.15 5.09 -6.55
CA GLY A 81 -38.19 6.13 -6.58
C GLY A 81 -38.80 6.40 -7.96
N ASN A 82 -39.04 5.39 -8.81
CA ASN A 82 -39.64 5.58 -10.15
C ASN A 82 -38.86 6.58 -11.04
N SER A 83 -37.52 6.58 -10.95
CA SER A 83 -36.65 7.46 -11.74
C SER A 83 -36.72 8.96 -11.44
N GLN A 84 -37.45 9.37 -10.40
CA GLN A 84 -37.54 10.76 -9.93
C GLN A 84 -37.80 10.83 -8.41
N PRO A 85 -37.03 11.61 -7.63
CA PRO A 85 -35.83 12.37 -8.02
C PRO A 85 -34.62 11.46 -8.31
N LEU A 86 -33.50 12.05 -8.78
CA LEU A 86 -32.20 11.37 -8.82
C LEU A 86 -31.73 11.14 -7.38
N TYR A 87 -31.42 9.90 -7.02
CA TYR A 87 -30.87 9.56 -5.70
C TYR A 87 -29.36 9.35 -5.79
N VAL A 88 -28.66 9.73 -4.73
CA VAL A 88 -27.21 9.68 -4.59
C VAL A 88 -26.81 8.79 -3.41
N GLN A 89 -25.65 8.16 -3.54
CA GLN A 89 -24.96 7.41 -2.49
C GLN A 89 -23.97 8.38 -1.83
N CYS A 90 -24.11 8.59 -0.53
CA CYS A 90 -23.19 9.44 0.21
C CYS A 90 -22.05 8.58 0.76
N CYS A 91 -20.84 9.12 0.65
CA CYS A 91 -19.64 8.60 1.30
C CYS A 91 -19.14 9.64 2.29
N GLU A 92 -18.71 9.21 3.46
CA GLU A 92 -18.15 10.04 4.52
C GLU A 92 -16.70 9.66 4.80
N PHE A 93 -15.88 10.69 5.03
CA PHE A 93 -14.51 10.55 5.47
C PHE A 93 -14.14 11.74 6.35
N GLU A 94 -13.79 11.48 7.61
CA GLU A 94 -13.54 12.53 8.62
C GLU A 94 -12.46 13.52 8.19
N ASN A 95 -11.39 13.04 7.54
CA ASN A 95 -10.29 13.89 7.11
C ASN A 95 -10.47 14.48 5.70
N LEU A 96 -11.67 14.40 5.12
CA LEU A 96 -11.96 14.98 3.82
C LEU A 96 -11.59 16.48 3.75
N PRO A 97 -11.88 17.34 4.75
CA PRO A 97 -11.50 18.75 4.69
C PRO A 97 -9.99 19.01 4.74
N ILE A 98 -9.21 18.04 5.23
CA ILE A 98 -7.75 18.14 5.35
C ILE A 98 -7.09 17.74 4.03
N PHE A 99 -7.63 16.71 3.36
CA PHE A 99 -7.04 16.11 2.17
C PHE A 99 -7.71 16.55 0.85
N SER A 100 -8.79 17.32 0.90
CA SER A 100 -9.50 17.82 -0.28
C SER A 100 -9.68 19.33 -0.26
N LYS A 101 -9.87 19.91 -1.43
CA LYS A 101 -10.15 21.33 -1.63
C LYS A 101 -11.26 21.46 -2.65
N GLU A 102 -12.28 22.24 -2.31
CA GLU A 102 -13.33 22.60 -3.25
C GLU A 102 -12.72 23.40 -4.43
N LEU A 103 -13.00 22.96 -5.65
CA LEU A 103 -12.54 23.62 -6.87
C LEU A 103 -13.51 24.69 -7.35
N TYR A 104 -14.82 24.48 -7.16
CA TYR A 104 -15.90 25.36 -7.61
C TYR A 104 -17.02 25.37 -6.57
N SER A 105 -17.50 26.54 -6.18
CA SER A 105 -18.55 26.71 -5.16
C SER A 105 -19.85 27.33 -5.68
N ASN A 106 -19.88 27.76 -6.96
CA ASN A 106 -21.03 28.42 -7.59
C ASN A 106 -21.10 28.05 -9.08
N VAL A 107 -21.49 26.80 -9.36
CA VAL A 107 -21.83 26.32 -10.72
C VAL A 107 -23.32 26.34 -10.95
#